data_AF-A0A412WUR3-F1
#
_entry.id   AF-A0A412WUR3-F1
#
_cell.length_a   1.000
_cell.length_b   1.000
_cell.length_c   1.000
_cell.angle_alpha   90.00
_cell.angle_beta   90.00
_cell.angle_gamma   90.00
#
_symmetry.space_group_name_H-M   'P 1'
#
loop_
_entity.id
_entity.type
_entity.pdbx_description
1 polymer ?
#
loop_
_entity_poly.entity_id
_entity_poly.type
_entity_poly.pdbx_seq_one_letter_code
_entity_poly.pdbx_strand_id
1 'polypeptide(L)'
;MSRLNRILLATVLLLCSILWLQHRRTIRLTEERDRFRMNSTALLSDVKRMQIDSATMVLDAKALRLTIDEYKEFRAKDAETIERLGVKIRNLEVAARHEVEVKAPIDAAIRDTLIIRDTVPLLRQKVEMVTPYIQLTGLIENKRLKGDIKVPVTLNQAVWVEYKGWWFWKRVKAIHQSISSDNPYVEIRYSEYIRIQ
;
A
#
# COMPACT_ATOMS: atom_id res chain seq x y z
N MET A 1 66.19 -14.20 18.20
CA MET A 1 65.21 -13.39 17.43
C MET A 1 65.36 -11.93 17.83
N SER A 2 65.66 -11.05 16.87
CA SER A 2 65.90 -9.62 17.12
C SER A 2 64.65 -8.93 17.70
N ARG A 3 64.85 -7.89 18.52
CA ARG A 3 63.75 -7.12 19.11
C ARG A 3 62.81 -6.54 18.04
N LEU A 4 63.34 -6.22 16.86
CA LEU A 4 62.55 -5.80 15.69
C LEU A 4 61.54 -6.88 15.24
N ASN A 5 61.95 -8.15 15.13
CA ASN A 5 61.04 -9.22 14.69
C ASN A 5 59.88 -9.43 15.67
N ARG A 6 60.06 -9.18 16.98
CA ARG A 6 58.96 -9.27 17.96
C ARG A 6 57.96 -8.12 17.81
N ILE A 7 58.44 -6.91 17.55
CA ILE A 7 57.58 -5.73 17.35
C ILE A 7 56.76 -5.91 16.06
N LEU A 8 57.38 -6.42 15.00
CA LEU A 8 56.73 -6.67 13.72
C LEU A 8 55.65 -7.77 13.82
N LEU A 9 55.91 -8.82 14.61
CA LEU A 9 54.91 -9.85 14.89
C LEU A 9 53.73 -9.31 15.71
N ALA A 10 54.00 -8.45 16.69
CA ALA A 10 52.97 -7.84 17.51
C ALA A 10 52.07 -6.89 16.68
N THR A 11 52.64 -6.09 15.78
CA THR A 11 51.86 -5.19 14.92
C THR A 11 51.02 -5.96 13.91
N VAL A 12 51.53 -7.06 13.34
CA VAL A 12 50.75 -7.92 12.43
C VAL A 12 49.58 -8.57 13.16
N LEU A 13 49.77 -9.09 14.38
CA LEU A 13 48.68 -9.64 15.19
C LEU A 13 47.62 -8.59 15.54
N LEU A 14 48.05 -7.35 15.80
CA LEU A 14 47.15 -6.24 16.11
C LEU A 14 46.34 -5.81 14.87
N LEU A 15 46.95 -5.81 13.69
CA LEU A 15 46.24 -5.55 12.43
C LEU A 15 45.26 -6.67 12.06
N CYS A 16 45.66 -7.94 12.22
CA CYS A 16 44.77 -9.08 11.97
C CYS A 16 43.55 -9.09 12.91
N SER A 17 43.73 -8.73 14.18
CA SER A 17 42.62 -8.65 15.14
C SER A 17 41.65 -7.52 14.83
N ILE A 18 42.14 -6.35 14.39
CA ILE A 18 41.28 -5.25 13.93
C ILE A 18 40.51 -5.62 12.65
N LEU A 19 41.18 -6.24 11.67
CA LEU A 19 40.54 -6.72 10.44
C LEU A 19 39.46 -7.76 10.72
N TRP A 20 39.72 -8.70 11.64
CA TRP A 20 38.73 -9.68 12.06
C TRP A 20 37.53 -9.04 12.77
N LEU A 21 37.76 -8.05 13.63
CA LEU A 21 36.70 -7.32 14.32
C LEU A 21 35.83 -6.52 13.33
N GLN A 22 36.46 -5.86 12.34
CA GLN A 22 35.73 -5.16 11.29
C GLN A 22 34.93 -6.12 10.41
N HIS A 23 35.54 -7.24 9.98
CA HIS A 23 34.86 -8.23 9.15
C HIS A 23 33.65 -8.85 9.86
N ARG A 24 33.79 -9.16 11.16
CA ARG A 24 32.68 -9.67 11.99
C ARG A 24 31.56 -8.64 12.16
N ARG A 25 31.90 -7.34 12.26
CA ARG A 25 30.90 -6.26 12.28
C ARG A 25 30.19 -6.13 10.94
N THR A 26 30.91 -6.21 9.82
CA THR A 26 30.33 -6.13 8.48
C THR A 26 29.40 -7.30 8.19
N ILE A 27 29.78 -8.53 8.54
CA ILE A 27 28.91 -9.72 8.37
C ILE A 27 27.63 -9.58 9.20
N ARG A 28 27.73 -9.11 10.45
CA ARG A 28 26.56 -8.92 11.31
C ARG A 28 25.60 -7.86 10.77
N LEU A 29 26.13 -6.77 10.21
CA LEU A 29 25.33 -5.71 9.57
C LEU A 29 24.65 -6.23 8.29
N THR A 30 25.33 -7.04 7.49
CA THR A 30 24.76 -7.65 6.29
C THR A 30 23.66 -8.65 6.65
N GLU A 31 23.83 -9.48 7.68
CA GLU A 31 22.79 -10.41 8.17
C GLU A 31 21.57 -9.71 8.79
N GLU A 32 21.76 -8.57 9.46
CA GLU A 32 20.66 -7.74 9.96
C GLU A 32 19.90 -7.13 8.77
N ARG A 33 20.62 -6.51 7.82
CA ARG A 33 20.03 -5.96 6.59
C ARG A 33 19.27 -7.02 5.79
N ASP A 34 19.86 -8.20 5.62
CA ASP A 34 19.26 -9.27 4.83
C ASP A 34 18.05 -9.90 5.54
N ARG A 35 18.06 -9.99 6.88
CA ARG A 35 16.85 -10.33 7.66
C ARG A 35 15.77 -9.27 7.59
N PHE A 36 16.13 -7.98 7.56
CA PHE A 36 15.15 -6.92 7.31
C PHE A 36 14.54 -7.09 5.92
N ARG A 37 15.36 -7.30 4.87
CA ARG A 37 14.87 -7.57 3.51
C ARG A 37 13.97 -8.80 3.44
N MET A 38 14.34 -9.92 4.07
CA MET A 38 13.53 -11.16 4.08
C MET A 38 12.25 -11.03 4.92
N ASN A 39 12.25 -10.25 6.01
CA ASN A 39 11.03 -9.94 6.74
C ASN A 39 10.11 -9.04 5.92
N SER A 40 10.64 -8.04 5.21
CA SER A 40 9.85 -7.16 4.36
C SER A 40 9.07 -7.92 3.28
N THR A 41 9.68 -8.94 2.68
CA THR A 41 9.00 -9.79 1.67
C THR A 41 8.00 -10.75 2.30
N ALA A 42 8.28 -11.32 3.47
CA ALA A 42 7.35 -12.19 4.19
C ALA A 42 6.13 -11.40 4.72
N LEU A 43 6.32 -10.17 5.20
CA LEU A 43 5.27 -9.32 5.76
C LEU A 43 4.27 -8.85 4.70
N LEU A 44 4.68 -8.73 3.44
CA LEU A 44 3.77 -8.48 2.31
C LEU A 44 2.78 -9.64 2.07
N SER A 45 3.06 -10.84 2.59
CA SER A 45 2.17 -12.00 2.51
C SER A 45 1.22 -12.14 3.71
N ASP A 46 1.52 -11.48 4.84
CA ASP A 46 0.72 -11.52 6.08
C ASP A 46 -0.44 -10.50 6.05
N VAL A 47 -1.30 -10.58 5.04
CA VAL A 47 -2.52 -9.76 4.95
C VAL A 47 -3.73 -10.59 5.36
N LYS A 48 -4.46 -10.14 6.38
CA LYS A 48 -5.68 -10.81 6.85
C LYS A 48 -6.92 -10.04 6.42
N ARG A 49 -7.86 -10.76 5.82
CA ARG A 49 -9.15 -10.23 5.35
C ARG A 49 -10.26 -10.65 6.30
N MET A 50 -11.02 -9.69 6.81
CA MET A 50 -12.16 -9.90 7.70
C MET A 50 -13.37 -9.16 7.15
N GLN A 51 -14.56 -9.72 7.32
CA GLN A 51 -15.81 -9.01 7.05
C GLN A 51 -16.45 -8.72 8.40
N ILE A 52 -16.59 -7.43 8.75
CA ILE A 52 -17.23 -7.02 10.00
C ILE A 52 -18.76 -7.06 9.82
N ASP A 53 -19.23 -6.62 8.65
CA ASP A 53 -20.63 -6.67 8.21
C ASP A 53 -20.68 -7.10 6.74
N SER A 54 -21.86 -7.46 6.22
CA SER A 54 -22.04 -7.86 4.81
C SER A 54 -21.59 -6.80 3.78
N ALA A 55 -21.43 -5.55 4.21
CA ALA A 55 -20.96 -4.45 3.36
C ALA A 55 -19.57 -3.93 3.69
N THR A 56 -19.02 -4.27 4.85
CA THR A 56 -17.76 -3.70 5.33
C THR A 56 -16.66 -4.73 5.34
N MET A 57 -15.82 -4.68 4.29
CA MET A 57 -14.62 -5.48 4.21
C MET A 57 -13.45 -4.77 4.87
N VAL A 58 -12.74 -5.47 5.75
CA VAL A 58 -11.55 -5.01 6.45
C VAL A 58 -10.32 -5.80 6.03
N LEU A 59 -9.21 -5.10 5.77
CA LEU A 59 -7.89 -5.68 5.60
C LEU A 59 -6.96 -5.20 6.70
N ASP A 60 -6.38 -6.14 7.42
CA ASP A 60 -5.28 -5.91 8.35
C ASP A 60 -3.96 -6.30 7.68
N ALA A 61 -3.03 -5.35 7.63
CA ALA A 61 -1.70 -5.51 7.04
C ALA A 61 -0.63 -4.96 7.98
N LYS A 62 0.51 -5.65 8.01
CA LYS A 62 1.69 -5.17 8.75
C LYS A 62 2.41 -4.10 7.93
N ALA A 63 2.71 -2.97 8.56
CA ALA A 63 3.35 -1.83 7.92
C ALA A 63 4.89 -1.96 7.88
N LEU A 64 5.47 -1.49 6.78
CA LEU A 64 6.88 -1.56 6.47
C LEU A 64 7.63 -0.28 6.89
N ARG A 65 8.92 -0.41 7.20
CA ARG A 65 9.82 0.71 7.42
C ARG A 65 10.92 0.67 6.37
N LEU A 66 11.10 1.76 5.63
CA LEU A 66 12.16 1.90 4.64
C LEU A 66 12.90 3.22 4.83
N THR A 67 14.17 3.23 4.49
CA THR A 67 14.89 4.48 4.26
C THR A 67 14.48 5.09 2.91
N ILE A 68 14.77 6.38 2.72
CA ILE A 68 14.48 7.07 1.44
C ILE A 68 15.18 6.37 0.26
N ASP A 69 16.41 5.90 0.44
CA ASP A 69 17.19 5.27 -0.63
C ASP A 69 16.61 3.89 -0.99
N GLU A 70 16.23 3.09 0.00
CA GLU A 70 15.53 1.81 -0.23
C GLU A 70 14.16 2.02 -0.89
N TYR A 71 13.43 3.05 -0.48
CA TYR A 71 12.16 3.38 -1.11
C TYR A 71 12.34 3.69 -2.60
N LYS A 72 13.38 4.45 -2.96
CA LYS A 72 13.69 4.73 -4.37
C LYS A 72 14.15 3.50 -5.15
N GLU A 73 14.97 2.64 -4.54
CA GLU A 73 15.47 1.41 -5.17
C GLU A 73 14.32 0.44 -5.47
N PHE A 74 13.45 0.19 -4.49
CA PHE A 74 12.38 -0.78 -4.62
C PHE A 74 11.13 -0.22 -5.29
N ARG A 75 10.86 1.10 -5.17
CA ARG A 75 9.61 1.76 -5.60
C ARG A 75 9.85 2.99 -6.47
N ALA A 76 10.74 2.87 -7.46
CA ALA A 76 11.06 3.95 -8.40
C ALA A 76 9.83 4.57 -9.09
N LYS A 77 8.86 3.76 -9.51
CA LYS A 77 7.61 4.25 -10.15
C LYS A 77 6.71 5.05 -9.19
N ASP A 78 6.63 4.59 -7.94
CA ASP A 78 5.83 5.26 -6.92
C ASP A 78 6.49 6.60 -6.55
N ALA A 79 7.84 6.61 -6.43
CA ALA A 79 8.64 7.82 -6.24
C ALA A 79 8.43 8.87 -7.35
N GLU A 80 8.47 8.47 -8.62
CA GLU A 80 8.20 9.37 -9.75
C GLU A 80 6.78 9.94 -9.72
N THR A 81 5.81 9.12 -9.32
CA THR A 81 4.40 9.55 -9.19
C THR A 81 4.25 10.57 -8.06
N ILE A 82 4.89 10.34 -6.91
CA ILE A 82 4.90 11.26 -5.78
C ILE A 82 5.52 12.62 -6.14
N GLU A 83 6.62 12.61 -6.90
CA GLU A 83 7.24 13.85 -7.40
C GLU A 83 6.32 14.60 -8.38
N ARG A 84 5.62 13.87 -9.27
CA ARG A 84 4.59 14.47 -10.15
C ARG A 84 3.41 15.05 -9.39
N LEU A 85 3.08 14.50 -8.22
CA LEU A 85 2.09 15.06 -7.30
C LEU A 85 2.63 16.28 -6.52
N GLY A 86 3.86 16.70 -6.77
CA GLY A 86 4.47 17.90 -6.18
C GLY A 86 5.13 17.67 -4.82
N VAL A 87 5.25 16.42 -4.36
CA VAL A 87 5.86 16.07 -3.08
C VAL A 87 7.33 15.71 -3.29
N LYS A 88 8.23 16.44 -2.62
CA LYS A 88 9.65 16.10 -2.62
C LYS A 88 9.86 14.82 -1.80
N ILE A 89 10.49 13.80 -2.39
CA ILE A 89 10.72 12.50 -1.72
C ILE A 89 11.49 12.66 -0.39
N ARG A 90 12.36 13.67 -0.26
CA ARG A 90 13.09 13.94 0.98
C ARG A 90 12.19 14.27 2.19
N ASN A 91 10.97 14.73 1.93
CA ASN A 91 9.98 15.08 2.95
C ASN A 91 8.91 13.99 3.10
N LEU A 92 9.08 12.85 2.42
CA LEU A 92 8.14 11.74 2.51
C LEU A 92 8.31 11.08 3.89
N GLU A 93 7.29 11.16 4.73
CA GLU A 93 7.27 10.47 6.04
C GLU A 93 6.57 9.11 5.95
N VAL A 94 5.56 9.04 5.09
CA VAL A 94 4.67 7.89 4.94
C VAL A 94 4.21 7.80 3.49
N ALA A 95 4.23 6.59 2.94
CA ALA A 95 3.59 6.26 1.67
C ALA A 95 2.62 5.09 1.89
N ALA A 96 1.40 5.22 1.38
CA ALA A 96 0.40 4.15 1.43
C ALA A 96 -0.16 3.92 0.03
N ARG A 97 -0.36 2.65 -0.34
CA ARG A 97 -0.91 2.28 -1.65
C ARG A 97 -1.95 1.20 -1.47
N HIS A 98 -3.11 1.41 -2.09
CA HIS A 98 -4.25 0.51 -2.03
C HIS A 98 -4.69 0.20 -3.45
N GLU A 99 -4.80 -1.08 -3.76
CA GLU A 99 -5.41 -1.54 -5.02
C GLU A 99 -6.83 -1.97 -4.71
N VAL A 100 -7.78 -1.38 -5.41
CA VAL A 100 -9.20 -1.56 -5.13
C VAL A 100 -9.90 -1.96 -6.43
N GLU A 101 -10.67 -3.03 -6.37
CA GLU A 101 -11.47 -3.54 -7.48
C GLU A 101 -12.94 -3.47 -7.12
N VAL A 102 -13.79 -3.05 -8.06
CA VAL A 102 -15.24 -2.98 -7.85
C VAL A 102 -15.92 -4.07 -8.68
N LYS A 103 -16.61 -4.98 -8.01
CA LYS A 103 -17.42 -6.06 -8.60
C LYS A 103 -18.88 -5.89 -8.22
N ALA A 104 -19.56 -5.06 -8.99
CA ALA A 104 -20.96 -4.71 -8.80
C ALA A 104 -21.83 -5.40 -9.88
N PRO A 105 -22.88 -6.16 -9.51
CA PRO A 105 -23.86 -6.63 -10.47
C PRO A 105 -24.68 -5.46 -11.00
N ILE A 106 -25.01 -5.49 -12.28
CA ILE A 106 -25.90 -4.50 -12.90
C ILE A 106 -27.26 -5.17 -13.13
N ASP A 107 -28.27 -4.71 -12.41
CA ASP A 107 -29.67 -5.05 -12.62
C ASP A 107 -30.46 -3.76 -12.78
N ALA A 108 -30.63 -3.33 -14.03
CA ALA A 108 -31.18 -2.01 -14.36
C ALA A 108 -32.49 -2.15 -15.12
N ALA A 109 -33.51 -1.40 -14.68
CA ALA A 109 -34.81 -1.41 -15.33
C ALA A 109 -34.75 -0.60 -16.64
N ILE A 110 -35.28 -1.17 -17.72
CA ILE A 110 -35.43 -0.51 -19.01
C ILE A 110 -36.86 0.05 -19.09
N ARG A 111 -36.99 1.36 -19.33
CA ARG A 111 -38.28 2.05 -19.48
C ARG A 111 -38.32 2.81 -20.79
N ASP A 112 -39.42 2.72 -21.52
CA ASP A 112 -39.61 3.58 -22.68
C ASP A 112 -39.77 5.05 -22.24
N THR A 113 -39.13 5.96 -22.96
CA THR A 113 -39.12 7.41 -22.69
C THR A 113 -39.19 8.14 -24.02
N LEU A 114 -40.08 9.14 -24.09
CA LEU A 114 -40.15 10.06 -25.24
C LEU A 114 -39.22 11.24 -24.96
N ILE A 115 -38.19 11.39 -25.79
CA ILE A 115 -37.29 12.54 -25.74
C ILE A 115 -37.60 13.41 -26.95
N ILE A 116 -37.99 14.67 -26.71
CA ILE A 116 -38.23 15.64 -27.77
C ILE A 116 -36.89 16.31 -28.07
N ARG A 117 -36.36 16.08 -29.27
CA ARG A 117 -35.17 16.76 -29.78
C ARG A 117 -35.53 17.43 -31.09
N ASP A 118 -35.25 18.72 -31.21
CA ASP A 118 -35.41 19.48 -32.45
C ASP A 118 -36.79 19.24 -33.10
N THR A 119 -37.87 19.38 -32.31
CA THR A 119 -39.29 19.25 -32.73
C THR A 119 -39.80 17.85 -33.11
N VAL A 120 -38.98 16.79 -33.09
CA VAL A 120 -39.42 15.41 -33.37
C VAL A 120 -39.46 14.57 -32.08
N PRO A 121 -40.59 13.92 -31.73
CA PRO A 121 -40.62 12.97 -30.62
C PRO A 121 -39.87 11.71 -31.01
N LEU A 122 -38.77 11.41 -30.31
CA LEU A 122 -38.00 10.19 -30.50
C LEU A 122 -38.31 9.22 -29.35
N LEU A 123 -38.79 8.02 -29.70
CA LEU A 123 -38.93 6.93 -28.75
C LEU A 123 -37.53 6.41 -28.38
N ARG A 124 -37.20 6.49 -27.10
CA ARG A 124 -35.91 6.07 -26.52
C ARG A 124 -36.19 5.15 -25.34
N GLN A 125 -35.19 4.37 -24.96
CA GLN A 125 -35.27 3.55 -23.75
C GLN A 125 -34.32 4.12 -22.72
N LYS A 126 -34.83 4.42 -21.53
CA LYS A 126 -34.04 4.83 -20.37
C LYS A 126 -33.68 3.61 -19.54
N VAL A 127 -32.42 3.51 -19.16
CA VAL A 127 -31.89 2.50 -18.24
C VAL A 127 -31.54 3.20 -16.95
N GLU A 128 -32.08 2.71 -15.84
CA GLU A 128 -31.88 3.30 -14.53
C GLU A 128 -31.75 2.23 -13.45
N MET A 129 -30.71 2.36 -12.64
CA MET A 129 -30.48 1.58 -11.42
C MET A 129 -29.92 2.54 -10.37
N VAL A 130 -30.69 2.77 -9.31
CA VAL A 130 -30.28 3.63 -8.21
C VAL A 130 -30.32 2.79 -6.94
N THR A 131 -29.14 2.44 -6.45
CA THR A 131 -28.94 1.76 -5.17
C THR A 131 -28.05 2.65 -4.28
N PRO A 132 -27.94 2.37 -2.97
CA PRO A 132 -27.03 3.11 -2.09
C PRO A 132 -25.56 3.06 -2.53
N TYR A 133 -25.15 2.02 -3.27
CA TYR A 133 -23.76 1.73 -3.60
C TYR A 133 -23.42 1.88 -5.09
N ILE A 134 -24.43 1.92 -5.96
CA ILE A 134 -24.29 1.99 -7.42
C ILE A 134 -25.40 2.88 -7.97
N GLN A 135 -25.03 3.88 -8.77
CA GLN A 135 -25.95 4.73 -9.51
C GLN A 135 -25.61 4.61 -11.00
N LEU A 136 -26.51 4.02 -11.77
CA LEU A 136 -26.38 3.88 -13.21
C LEU A 136 -27.59 4.55 -13.86
N THR A 137 -27.32 5.47 -14.78
CA THR A 137 -28.35 6.14 -15.58
C THR A 137 -27.88 6.27 -17.01
N GLY A 138 -28.73 5.90 -17.96
CA GLY A 138 -28.41 6.05 -19.37
C GLY A 138 -29.61 5.94 -20.29
N LEU A 139 -29.37 6.20 -21.57
CA LEU A 139 -30.32 6.10 -22.66
C LEU A 139 -29.79 5.13 -23.71
N ILE A 140 -30.66 4.27 -24.22
CA ILE A 140 -30.38 3.41 -25.36
C ILE A 140 -30.77 4.17 -26.63
N GLU A 141 -29.77 4.46 -27.45
CA GLU A 141 -29.90 5.10 -28.76
C GLU A 141 -29.03 4.35 -29.76
N ASN A 142 -29.56 4.09 -30.96
CA ASN A 142 -28.81 3.43 -32.05
C ASN A 142 -28.16 2.12 -31.60
N LYS A 143 -28.89 1.31 -30.80
CA LYS A 143 -28.41 0.05 -30.20
C LYS A 143 -27.18 0.22 -29.29
N ARG A 144 -26.96 1.41 -28.72
CA ARG A 144 -25.89 1.71 -27.75
C ARG A 144 -26.46 2.34 -26.50
N LEU A 145 -26.00 1.91 -25.34
CA LEU A 145 -26.28 2.57 -24.06
C LEU A 145 -25.30 3.75 -23.88
N LYS A 146 -25.83 4.96 -23.73
CA LYS A 146 -25.06 6.17 -23.39
C LYS A 146 -25.51 6.67 -22.03
N GLY A 147 -24.58 6.85 -21.11
CA GLY A 147 -24.89 7.29 -19.76
C GLY A 147 -23.68 7.21 -18.85
N ASP A 148 -23.96 7.37 -17.56
CA ASP A 148 -22.96 7.46 -16.51
C ASP A 148 -23.20 6.38 -15.46
N ILE A 149 -22.10 5.82 -14.95
CA ILE A 149 -22.08 4.96 -13.78
C ILE A 149 -21.28 5.63 -12.67
N LYS A 150 -21.87 5.73 -11.49
CA LYS A 150 -21.21 6.23 -10.28
C LYS A 150 -21.27 5.15 -9.21
N VAL A 151 -20.10 4.87 -8.63
CA VAL A 151 -19.96 3.94 -7.51
C VAL A 151 -19.29 4.73 -6.38
N PRO A 152 -20.06 5.31 -5.45
CA PRO A 152 -19.47 5.97 -4.29
C PRO A 152 -18.74 4.94 -3.42
N VAL A 153 -17.52 5.26 -3.00
CA VAL A 153 -16.69 4.42 -2.14
C VAL A 153 -15.98 5.30 -1.13
N THR A 154 -16.12 4.96 0.15
CA THR A 154 -15.35 5.56 1.24
C THR A 154 -14.39 4.52 1.80
N LEU A 155 -13.09 4.82 1.76
CA LEU A 155 -12.05 4.01 2.41
C LEU A 155 -11.68 4.63 3.75
N ASN A 156 -11.93 3.92 4.84
CA ASN A 156 -11.49 4.31 6.17
C ASN A 156 -10.20 3.58 6.49
N GLN A 157 -9.14 4.32 6.83
CA GLN A 157 -7.84 3.75 7.19
C GLN A 157 -7.47 4.14 8.62
N ALA A 158 -7.16 3.14 9.43
CA ALA A 158 -6.61 3.30 10.77
C ALA A 158 -5.21 2.72 10.83
N VAL A 159 -4.26 3.47 11.38
CA VAL A 159 -2.87 3.04 11.56
C VAL A 159 -2.50 3.22 13.02
N TRP A 160 -2.02 2.15 13.66
CA TRP A 160 -1.57 2.21 15.05
C TRP A 160 -0.24 1.51 15.23
N VAL A 161 0.44 1.89 16.29
CA VAL A 161 1.77 1.38 16.61
C VAL A 161 1.68 0.50 17.85
N GLU A 162 2.05 -0.77 17.70
CA GLU A 162 2.22 -1.66 18.84
C GLU A 162 3.59 -1.42 19.44
N TYR A 163 3.62 -1.00 20.72
CA TYR A 163 4.86 -0.79 21.46
C TYR A 163 5.15 -1.99 22.36
N LYS A 164 6.43 -2.28 22.57
CA LYS A 164 6.92 -3.27 23.54
C LYS A 164 7.97 -2.61 24.44
N GLY A 165 7.82 -2.75 25.76
CA GLY A 165 8.79 -2.27 26.76
C GLY A 165 8.13 -1.62 27.99
N TRP A 166 8.92 -1.43 29.05
CA TRP A 166 8.52 -0.67 30.24
C TRP A 166 8.45 0.83 29.92
N TRP A 167 7.70 1.62 30.69
CA TRP A 167 7.35 3.04 30.45
C TRP A 167 8.44 3.94 29.83
N PHE A 168 9.71 3.78 30.21
CA PHE A 168 10.85 4.58 29.70
C PHE A 168 11.60 3.97 28.49
N TRP A 169 11.36 2.70 28.15
CA TRP A 169 12.07 1.97 27.10
C TRP A 169 11.09 1.35 26.08
N LYS A 170 9.99 2.07 25.77
CA LYS A 170 9.03 1.62 24.77
C LYS A 170 9.67 1.65 23.39
N ARG A 171 9.85 0.47 22.78
CA ARG A 171 10.27 0.32 21.39
C ARG A 171 9.06 -0.03 20.54
N VAL A 172 9.03 0.44 19.30
CA VAL A 172 8.01 0.00 18.36
C VAL A 172 8.26 -1.46 18.01
N LYS A 173 7.24 -2.30 18.21
CA LYS A 173 7.24 -3.72 17.88
C LYS A 173 6.70 -3.96 16.48
N ALA A 174 5.56 -3.35 16.16
CA ALA A 174 4.90 -3.45 14.86
C ALA A 174 4.09 -2.18 14.59
N ILE A 175 3.87 -1.89 13.32
CA ILE A 175 2.87 -0.92 12.88
C ILE A 175 1.78 -1.76 12.21
N HIS A 176 0.56 -1.56 12.65
CA HIS A 176 -0.62 -2.23 12.11
C HIS A 176 -1.44 -1.22 11.33
N GLN A 177 -2.08 -1.73 10.29
CA GLN A 177 -2.89 -0.94 9.40
C GLN A 177 -4.17 -1.72 9.12
N SER A 178 -5.30 -1.10 9.44
CA SER A 178 -6.61 -1.58 9.08
C SER A 178 -7.22 -0.66 8.04
N ILE A 179 -7.67 -1.21 6.92
CA ILE A 179 -8.49 -0.47 5.94
C ILE A 179 -9.84 -1.12 5.83
N SER A 180 -10.89 -0.31 5.85
CA SER A 180 -12.24 -0.74 5.54
C SER A 180 -12.84 0.02 4.35
N SER A 181 -13.67 -0.65 3.57
CA SER A 181 -14.57 -0.02 2.59
C SER A 181 -16.01 -0.05 3.11
N ASP A 182 -16.79 0.99 2.85
CA ASP A 182 -18.23 1.05 3.15
C ASP A 182 -19.13 0.43 2.07
N ASN A 183 -18.56 0.12 0.91
CA ASN A 183 -19.27 -0.42 -0.24
C ASN A 183 -19.08 -1.96 -0.36
N PRO A 184 -20.16 -2.77 -0.35
CA PRO A 184 -20.12 -4.23 -0.41
C PRO A 184 -19.49 -4.78 -1.69
N TYR A 185 -19.57 -4.01 -2.78
CA TYR A 185 -19.08 -4.42 -4.09
C TYR A 185 -17.59 -4.10 -4.27
N VAL A 186 -16.95 -3.53 -3.26
CA VAL A 186 -15.56 -3.09 -3.33
C VAL A 186 -14.66 -4.08 -2.63
N GLU A 187 -13.70 -4.60 -3.37
CA GLU A 187 -12.67 -5.51 -2.89
C GLU A 187 -11.30 -4.84 -3.00
N ILE A 188 -10.74 -4.48 -1.85
CA ILE A 188 -9.34 -4.06 -1.72
C ILE A 188 -8.46 -5.28 -2.00
N ARG A 189 -7.75 -5.34 -3.12
CA ARG A 189 -6.88 -6.48 -3.49
C ARG A 189 -5.58 -6.47 -2.72
N TYR A 190 -5.01 -5.28 -2.57
CA TYR A 190 -3.71 -5.07 -1.96
C TYR A 190 -3.74 -3.79 -1.16
N SER A 191 -3.04 -3.79 -0.02
CA SER A 191 -2.84 -2.61 0.79
C SER A 191 -1.46 -2.65 1.40
N GLU A 192 -0.78 -1.51 1.35
CA GLU A 192 0.49 -1.32 2.03
C GLU A 192 0.56 0.05 2.69
N TYR A 193 1.39 0.10 3.73
CA TYR A 193 1.79 1.31 4.40
C TYR A 193 3.27 1.21 4.72
N ILE A 194 4.01 2.19 4.22
CA ILE A 194 5.44 2.31 4.36
C ILE A 194 5.71 3.59 5.13
N ARG A 195 6.36 3.44 6.29
CA ARG A 195 6.92 4.56 7.03
C ARG A 195 8.35 4.79 6.58
N ILE A 196 8.66 6.02 6.22
CA ILE A 196 10.01 6.44 5.85
C ILE A 196 10.78 6.84 7.11
N GLN A 197 12.05 6.44 7.19
CA GLN A 197 12.99 6.80 8.27
C GLN A 197 14.24 7.48 7.74
#